data_AF-T1AWX8-F1
#
_entry.id   AF-T1AWX8-F1
#
_cell.length_a   1.000
_cell.length_b   1.000
_cell.length_c   1.000
_cell.angle_alpha   90.00
_cell.angle_beta   90.00
_cell.angle_gamma   90.00
#
_symmetry.space_group_name_H-M   'P 1'
#
loop_
_entity.id
_entity.type
_entity.pdbx_description
1 polymer ?
#
loop_
_entity_poly.entity_id
_entity_poly.type
_entity_poly.pdbx_seq_one_letter_code
_entity_poly.pdbx_strand_id
1 'polypeptide(L)'
;MGKDGRRVAAVEVLLNTPHISDRINKGDIVGVKEALAASAEQGIQSFDTALLELYRQGKVELADALANADSRANLEAKINFG
;
A
#
# COMPACT_ATOMS: atom_id res chain seq x y z
N MET A 1 -13.55 0.88 8.37
CA MET A 1 -13.93 -0.03 9.48
C MET A 1 -13.72 -1.47 9.00
N GLY A 2 -13.47 -2.43 9.90
CA GLY A 2 -13.56 -3.84 9.58
C GLY A 2 -15.01 -4.28 9.39
N LYS A 3 -15.24 -5.36 8.63
CA LYS A 3 -16.58 -5.94 8.45
C LYS A 3 -17.21 -6.43 9.76
N ASP A 4 -16.38 -6.74 10.75
CA ASP A 4 -16.79 -7.12 12.10
C ASP A 4 -17.16 -5.92 13.00
N GLY A 5 -17.19 -4.70 12.43
CA GLY A 5 -17.46 -3.46 13.16
C GLY A 5 -16.31 -2.98 14.03
N ARG A 6 -15.13 -3.61 13.97
CA ARG A 6 -13.93 -3.22 14.72
C ARG A 6 -12.91 -2.55 13.80
N ARG A 7 -11.84 -2.01 14.38
CA ARG A 7 -10.72 -1.48 13.58
C ARG A 7 -9.84 -2.62 13.09
N VAL A 8 -9.39 -2.53 11.85
CA VAL A 8 -8.44 -3.45 11.23
C VAL A 8 -7.21 -2.65 10.82
N ALA A 9 -6.02 -3.17 11.09
CA ALA A 9 -4.78 -2.49 10.76
C ALA A 9 -4.37 -2.79 9.31
N ALA A 10 -4.28 -1.74 8.50
CA ALA A 10 -3.51 -1.73 7.25
C ALA A 10 -2.14 -1.12 7.57
N VAL A 11 -1.06 -1.75 7.10
CA VAL A 11 0.32 -1.36 7.47
C VAL A 11 1.16 -1.24 6.20
N GLU A 12 1.91 -0.16 6.11
CA GLU A 12 2.96 0.03 5.12
C GLU A 12 4.32 -0.35 5.72
N VAL A 13 5.16 -1.03 4.94
CA VAL A 13 6.50 -1.46 5.32
C VAL A 13 7.49 -1.05 4.24
N LEU A 14 8.43 -0.18 4.61
CA LEU A 14 9.55 0.22 3.77
C LEU A 14 10.84 -0.37 4.36
N LEU A 15 11.57 -1.15 3.56
CA LEU A 15 12.91 -1.60 3.91
C LEU A 15 13.94 -0.66 3.29
N ASN A 16 14.96 -0.27 4.06
CA ASN A 16 16.01 0.61 3.58
C ASN A 16 17.03 -0.15 2.72
N THR A 17 16.67 -0.40 1.47
CA THR A 17 17.56 -1.01 0.46
C THR A 17 18.60 0.02 -0.01
N PRO A 18 19.69 -0.41 -0.69
CA PRO A 18 20.65 0.54 -1.25
C PRO A 18 20.01 1.56 -2.20
N HIS A 19 18.99 1.15 -2.97
CA HIS A 19 18.25 2.04 -3.87
C HIS A 19 17.43 3.09 -3.11
N ILE A 20 16.72 2.68 -2.06
CA ILE A 20 15.96 3.60 -1.19
C ILE A 20 16.91 4.56 -0.46
N SER A 21 18.02 4.03 0.09
CA SER A 21 19.01 4.84 0.80
C SER A 21 19.62 5.92 -0.09
N ASP A 22 19.91 5.62 -1.36
CA ASP A 22 20.43 6.59 -2.32
C ASP A 22 19.44 7.73 -2.58
N ARG A 23 18.15 7.41 -2.73
CA ARG A 23 17.09 8.43 -2.89
C ARG A 23 16.92 9.30 -1.66
N ILE A 24 16.94 8.71 -0.47
CA ILE A 24 16.90 9.45 0.81
C ILE A 24 18.07 10.42 0.89
N ASN A 25 19.30 9.98 0.57
CA ASN A 25 20.49 10.82 0.61
C ASN A 25 20.43 11.99 -0.38
N LYS A 26 19.72 11.81 -1.51
CA LYS A 26 19.47 12.86 -2.50
C LYS A 26 18.30 13.80 -2.13
N GLY A 27 17.57 13.51 -1.05
CA GLY A 27 16.35 14.22 -0.70
C GLY A 27 15.16 13.93 -1.63
N ASP A 28 15.24 12.88 -2.45
CA ASP A 28 14.21 12.49 -3.41
C ASP A 28 13.09 11.69 -2.71
N ILE A 29 12.25 12.40 -1.97
CA ILE A 29 11.13 11.79 -1.24
C ILE A 29 10.07 11.20 -2.18
N VAL A 30 9.82 11.83 -3.33
CA VAL A 30 8.87 11.34 -4.33
C VAL A 30 9.33 9.99 -4.85
N GLY A 31 10.61 9.89 -5.22
CA GLY A 31 11.19 8.63 -5.68
C GLY A 31 11.19 7.53 -4.63
N VAL A 32 11.30 7.84 -3.35
CA VAL A 32 11.15 6.84 -2.27
C VAL A 32 9.74 6.25 -2.28
N LYS A 33 8.70 7.08 -2.43
CA LYS A 33 7.31 6.60 -2.52
C LYS A 33 7.06 5.77 -3.78
N GLU A 34 7.60 6.19 -4.92
CA GLU A 34 7.49 5.43 -6.17
C GLU A 34 8.18 4.07 -6.06
N ALA A 35 9.40 4.04 -5.51
CA ALA A 35 10.15 2.81 -5.29
C ALA A 35 9.42 1.86 -4.33
N LEU A 36 8.79 2.38 -3.28
CA LEU A 36 7.93 1.58 -2.39
C LEU A 36 6.75 0.95 -3.15
N ALA A 37 6.02 1.76 -3.91
CA ALA A 37 4.82 1.32 -4.62
C ALA A 37 5.12 0.29 -5.74
N ALA A 38 6.28 0.41 -6.37
CA ALA A 38 6.74 -0.46 -7.45
C ALA A 38 7.53 -1.69 -6.97
N SER A 39 7.93 -1.75 -5.69
CA SER A 39 8.76 -2.83 -5.18
C SER A 39 8.01 -4.16 -5.13
N ALA A 40 8.64 -5.20 -5.67
CA ALA A 40 8.24 -6.60 -5.48
C ALA A 40 9.17 -7.32 -4.49
N GLU A 41 10.02 -6.58 -3.78
CA GLU A 41 10.97 -7.14 -2.82
C GLU A 41 10.23 -7.71 -1.61
N GLN A 42 10.63 -8.91 -1.19
CA GLN A 42 10.02 -9.59 -0.07
C GLN A 42 10.17 -8.76 1.22
N GLY A 43 9.06 -8.52 1.91
CA GLY A 43 9.02 -7.75 3.14
C GLY A 43 8.79 -6.24 2.94
N ILE A 44 8.79 -5.76 1.69
CA ILE A 44 8.28 -4.42 1.35
C ILE A 44 6.79 -4.53 1.05
N GLN A 45 6.00 -3.58 1.54
CA GLN A 45 4.56 -3.52 1.32
C GLN A 45 4.09 -2.07 1.32
N SER A 46 3.49 -1.61 0.22
CA SER A 46 2.82 -0.31 0.20
C SER A 46 1.46 -0.36 0.90
N PHE A 47 0.97 0.80 1.34
CA PHE A 47 -0.34 0.89 1.99
C PHE A 47 -1.50 0.39 1.11
N ASP A 48 -1.50 0.75 -0.18
CA ASP A 48 -2.52 0.27 -1.14
C ASP A 48 -2.51 -1.26 -1.29
N THR A 49 -1.33 -1.89 -1.27
CA THR A 49 -1.24 -3.36 -1.30
C THR A 49 -1.81 -3.97 -0.01
N ALA A 50 -1.57 -3.35 1.16
CA ALA A 50 -2.15 -3.78 2.42
C ALA A 50 -3.69 -3.71 2.39
N LEU A 51 -4.26 -2.61 1.86
CA LEU A 51 -5.71 -2.46 1.72
C LEU A 51 -6.30 -3.48 0.74
N LEU A 52 -5.63 -3.72 -0.39
CA LEU A 52 -6.03 -4.73 -1.37
C LEU A 52 -6.12 -6.11 -0.73
N GLU A 53 -5.10 -6.51 0.04
CA GLU A 53 -5.07 -7.79 0.74
C GLU A 53 -6.17 -7.90 1.80
N LEU A 54 -6.39 -6.85 2.60
CA LEU A 54 -7.48 -6.84 3.58
C LEU A 54 -8.86 -6.96 2.92
N TYR A 55 -9.06 -6.32 1.77
CA TYR A 55 -10.28 -6.45 0.97
C TYR A 55 -10.44 -7.87 0.42
N ARG A 56 -9.38 -8.44 -0.20
CA ARG A 56 -9.37 -9.81 -0.73
C ARG A 56 -9.61 -10.86 0.36
N GLN A 57 -9.14 -10.61 1.58
CA GLN A 57 -9.41 -11.45 2.76
C GLN A 57 -10.81 -11.24 3.36
N GLY A 58 -11.63 -10.33 2.80
CA GLY A 58 -12.96 -10.03 3.31
C GLY A 58 -12.99 -9.31 4.66
N LYS A 59 -11.87 -8.70 5.09
CA LYS A 59 -11.78 -8.02 6.39
C LYS A 59 -12.33 -6.60 6.38
N VAL A 60 -12.34 -5.94 5.22
CA VAL A 60 -12.87 -4.59 5.02
C VAL A 60 -13.80 -4.55 3.82
N GLU A 61 -14.72 -3.59 3.78
CA GLU A 61 -15.54 -3.34 2.60
C GLU A 61 -14.75 -2.61 1.50
N LEU A 62 -15.19 -2.76 0.24
CA LEU A 62 -14.56 -2.07 -0.89
C LEU A 62 -14.57 -0.55 -0.70
N ALA A 63 -15.70 0.00 -0.23
CA ALA A 63 -15.84 1.43 0.01
C ALA A 63 -14.85 1.93 1.08
N ASP A 64 -14.63 1.16 2.15
CA ASP A 64 -13.65 1.47 3.19
C ASP A 64 -12.21 1.42 2.64
N ALA A 65 -11.88 0.40 1.85
CA ALA A 65 -10.56 0.30 1.22
C ALA A 65 -10.29 1.49 0.29
N LEU A 66 -11.22 1.79 -0.62
CA LEU A 66 -11.08 2.89 -1.58
C LEU A 66 -11.08 4.29 -0.94
N ALA A 67 -11.73 4.45 0.22
CA ALA A 67 -11.75 5.72 0.94
C ALA A 67 -10.44 6.02 1.68
N ASN A 68 -9.63 4.99 1.98
CA ASN A 68 -8.37 5.13 2.70
C ASN A 68 -7.14 4.96 1.79
N ALA A 69 -7.31 4.60 0.52
CA ALA A 69 -6.22 4.41 -0.42
C ALA A 69 -5.44 5.70 -0.69
N ASP A 70 -4.12 5.58 -0.87
CA ASP A 70 -3.27 6.69 -1.30
C ASP A 70 -3.62 7.12 -2.73
N SER A 71 -3.95 6.15 -3.59
CA SER A 71 -4.55 6.39 -4.89
C SER A 71 -5.76 5.49 -5.09
N ARG A 72 -6.95 6.08 -4.91
CA ARG A 72 -8.23 5.41 -5.18
C ARG A 72 -8.27 4.76 -6.56
N ALA A 73 -7.82 5.49 -7.59
CA ALA A 73 -7.82 5.00 -8.96
C ALA A 73 -6.88 3.81 -9.16
N ASN A 74 -5.67 3.85 -8.57
CA ASN A 74 -4.73 2.75 -8.69
C ASN A 74 -5.21 1.50 -7.94
N LEU A 75 -5.76 1.68 -6.74
CA LEU A 75 -6.31 0.56 -5.97
C LEU A 75 -7.51 -0.07 -6.69
N GLU A 76 -8.42 0.75 -7.24
CA GLU A 76 -9.56 0.29 -8.03
C GLU A 76 -9.10 -0.47 -9.28
N ALA A 77 -8.08 0.02 -9.99
CA ALA A 77 -7.49 -0.69 -11.12
C ALA A 77 -6.89 -2.04 -10.71
N LYS A 78 -6.16 -2.10 -9.59
CA LYS A 78 -5.60 -3.36 -9.04
C LYS A 78 -6.69 -4.36 -8.63
N ILE A 79 -7.84 -3.88 -8.15
CA ILE A 79 -8.96 -4.76 -7.77
C ILE A 79 -9.65 -5.35 -9.00
N ASN A 80 -9.82 -4.55 -10.06
CA ASN A 80 -10.58 -4.96 -11.25
C ASN A 80 -9.74 -5.72 -12.29
N PHE A 81 -8.44 -5.46 -12.36
CA PHE A 81 -7.56 -5.95 -13.43
C PHE A 81 -6.33 -6.72 -12.93
N GLY A 82 -6.10 -6.81 -11.62
CA GLY A 82 -4.94 -7.47 -11.01
C GLY A 82 -5.28 -8.60 -10.07
#